data_AF-A0A969N4N9-F1
#
_entry.id   AF-A0A969N4N9-F1
#
_cell.length_a   1.000
_cell.length_b   1.000
_cell.length_c   1.000
_cell.angle_alpha   90.00
_cell.angle_beta   90.00
_cell.angle_gamma   90.00
#
_symmetry.space_group_name_H-M   'P 1'
#
loop_
_entity.id
_entity.type
_entity.pdbx_description
1 polymer ?
#
loop_
_entity_poly.entity_id
_entity_poly.type
_entity_poly.pdbx_seq_one_letter_code
_entity_poly.pdbx_strand_id
1 'polypeptide(L)' 'QAIDHQRQICLTLDYDPTYSTLVFWTVKGKDFYCLEPWSAPRNALNTGEDLIQLAPNTSLDTSVRFSVRSL' A
#
# COMPACT_ATOMS: atom_id res chain seq x y z
N GLN A 1 7.56 3.30 -6.07
CA GLN A 1 8.51 2.38 -6.72
C GLN A 1 9.58 1.99 -5.71
N ALA A 2 10.11 0.78 -5.80
CA ALA A 2 11.24 0.32 -5.02
C ALA A 2 12.27 -0.36 -5.92
N ILE A 3 13.54 -0.02 -5.75
CA ILE A 3 14.63 -0.49 -6.60
C ILE A 3 15.56 -1.38 -5.77
N ASP A 4 15.80 -2.59 -6.25
CA ASP A 4 16.84 -3.47 -5.74
C ASP A 4 18.01 -3.47 -6.73
N HIS A 5 19.04 -2.68 -6.42
CA HIS A 5 20.24 -2.58 -7.23
C HIS A 5 21.08 -3.87 -7.23
N GLN A 6 21.01 -4.70 -6.19
CA GLN A 6 21.77 -5.95 -6.18
C GLN A 6 21.16 -6.95 -7.16
N ARG A 7 19.82 -7.01 -7.22
CA ARG A 7 19.08 -7.89 -8.12
C ARG A 7 18.77 -7.28 -9.49
N GLN A 8 19.09 -6.00 -9.70
CA GLN A 8 18.82 -5.26 -10.94
C GLN A 8 17.33 -5.25 -11.33
N ILE A 9 16.46 -5.05 -10.34
CA ILE A 9 15.00 -4.99 -10.54
C ILE A 9 14.37 -3.72 -9.96
N CYS A 10 13.28 -3.27 -10.56
CA CYS A 10 12.39 -2.24 -10.04
C CYS A 10 10.97 -2.80 -9.88
N LEU A 11 10.44 -2.68 -8.66
CA LEU A 11 9.04 -2.92 -8.34
C LEU A 11 8.28 -1.59 -8.40
N THR A 12 7.28 -1.50 -9.28
CA THR A 12 6.26 -0.44 -9.23
C THR A 12 5.04 -0.97 -8.52
N LEU A 13 4.53 -0.17 -7.58
CA LEU A 13 3.29 -0.39 -6.87
C LEU A 13 2.35 0.76 -7.25
N ASP A 14 1.27 0.43 -7.95
CA ASP A 14 0.20 1.34 -8.34
C ASP A 14 -1.07 0.93 -7.59
N TYR A 15 -1.84 1.89 -7.10
CA TYR A 15 -3.07 1.63 -6.36
C TYR A 15 -4.05 2.77 -6.56
N ASP A 16 -5.34 2.47 -6.38
CA ASP A 16 -6.39 3.47 -6.49
C ASP A 16 -6.20 4.62 -5.48
N PRO A 17 -6.70 5.83 -5.77
CA PRO A 17 -6.63 6.97 -4.84
C PRO A 17 -7.28 6.71 -3.46
N THR A 18 -8.12 5.68 -3.36
CA THR A 18 -8.72 5.18 -2.12
C THR A 18 -7.69 4.79 -1.05
N TYR A 19 -6.46 4.46 -1.46
CA TYR A 19 -5.36 4.17 -0.54
C TYR A 19 -4.60 5.44 -0.18
N SER A 20 -5.02 6.13 0.89
CA SER A 20 -4.45 7.43 1.29
C SER A 20 -3.10 7.32 2.00
N THR A 21 -2.76 6.15 2.55
CA THR A 21 -1.58 5.95 3.38
C THR A 21 -0.70 4.85 2.80
N LEU A 22 0.59 5.12 2.57
CA LEU A 22 1.57 4.08 2.23
C LEU A 22 2.48 3.81 3.42
N VAL A 23 2.43 2.59 3.97
CA VAL A 23 3.30 2.17 5.08
C VAL A 23 4.54 1.47 4.53
N PHE A 24 5.71 1.91 4.99
CA PHE A 24 6.98 1.23 4.77
C PHE A 24 7.45 0.60 6.09
N TRP A 25 7.69 -0.71 6.08
CA TRP A 25 8.10 -1.44 7.27
C TRP A 25 9.26 -2.41 7.00
N THR A 26 10.16 -2.56 7.96
CA THR A 26 11.28 -3.50 7.90
C THR A 26 11.72 -3.91 9.30
N VAL A 27 12.44 -5.01 9.39
CA VAL A 27 13.03 -5.53 10.63
C VAL A 27 14.51 -5.74 10.44
N LYS A 28 15.30 -5.21 11.37
CA LYS A 28 16.76 -5.37 11.35
C LYS A 28 17.14 -6.85 11.26
N GLY A 29 17.96 -7.19 10.27
CA GLY A 29 18.44 -8.55 10.05
C GLY A 29 17.47 -9.49 9.33
N LYS A 30 16.33 -9.00 8.83
CA LYS A 30 15.43 -9.76 7.97
C LYS A 30 15.56 -9.31 6.52
N ASP A 31 15.65 -10.28 5.60
CA ASP A 31 15.80 -10.01 4.15
C ASP A 31 14.45 -9.73 3.48
N PHE A 32 13.69 -8.80 4.07
CA PHE A 32 12.45 -8.30 3.50
C PHE A 32 12.12 -6.90 4.02
N TYR A 33 11.30 -6.20 3.26
CA TYR A 33 10.58 -5.01 3.69
C TYR A 33 9.15 -5.09 3.13
N CYS A 34 8.23 -4.35 3.74
CA CYS A 34 6.84 -4.23 3.30
C CYS A 34 6.59 -2.86 2.71
N LEU A 35 5.79 -2.82 1.64
CA LEU A 35 5.16 -1.63 1.09
C LEU A 35 3.66 -1.89 1.09
N GLU A 36 2.94 -1.21 1.96
CA GLU A 36 1.55 -1.53 2.27
C GLU A 36 0.67 -0.31 2.02
N PRO A 37 -0.08 -0.27 0.90
CA PRO A 37 -1.07 0.77 0.67
C PRO A 37 -2.28 0.49 1.54
N TRP A 38 -2.60 1.40 2.45
CA TRP A 38 -3.72 1.35 3.37
C TRP A 38 -4.74 2.43 2.99
N SER A 39 -6.03 2.09 3.09
CA SER A 39 -7.13 3.00 2.78
C SER A 39 -7.30 4.13 3.79
N ALA A 40 -6.79 3.95 5.01
CA ALA A 40 -6.82 4.94 6.07
C ALA A 40 -5.63 4.73 7.01
N PRO A 41 -5.19 5.78 7.74
CA PRO A 41 -4.05 5.68 8.63
C PRO A 41 -4.35 4.90 9.92
N ARG A 42 -3.31 4.69 10.73
CA ARG A 42 -3.43 4.08 12.06
C ARG A 42 -4.47 4.83 12.88
N ASN A 43 -5.33 4.08 13.58
CA ASN A 43 -6.36 4.58 14.49
C ASN A 43 -7.57 5.27 13.80
N ALA A 44 -7.72 5.16 12.47
CA ALA A 44 -8.81 5.75 11.71
C ALA A 44 -10.22 5.39 12.22
N LEU A 45 -10.42 4.19 12.79
CA LEU A 45 -11.71 3.81 13.36
C LEU A 45 -12.14 4.71 14.54
N ASN A 46 -11.17 5.25 15.29
CA ASN A 46 -11.44 6.15 16.42
C ASN A 46 -11.44 7.63 15.99
N THR A 47 -10.58 8.01 15.04
CA THR A 47 -10.41 9.42 14.62
C THR A 47 -11.32 9.82 13.47
N GLY A 48 -11.80 8.86 12.68
CA GLY A 48 -12.52 9.09 11.43
C GLY A 48 -11.63 9.54 10.26
N GLU A 49 -10.32 9.68 10.47
CA GLU A 49 -9.36 10.14 9.43
C GLU A 49 -9.33 9.15 8.26
N ASP A 50 -9.66 9.63 7.06
CA ASP A 50 -9.79 8.86 5.81
C ASP A 50 -10.63 7.56 5.91
N LEU A 51 -11.46 7.43 6.96
CA LEU A 51 -12.26 6.24 7.17
C LEU A 51 -13.38 6.18 6.12
N ILE A 52 -13.28 5.21 5.22
CA ILE A 52 -14.28 4.97 4.19
C ILE A 52 -15.59 4.53 4.85
N GLN A 53 -16.69 5.21 4.49
CA GLN A 53 -18.04 4.86 4.91
C GLN A 53 -18.86 4.41 3.72
N LEU A 54 -19.52 3.26 3.84
CA LEU A 54 -20.43 2.72 2.85
C LEU A 54 -21.85 2.72 3.40
N ALA A 55 -22.80 3.15 2.57
CA ALA A 55 -24.22 3.06 2.92
C ALA A 55 -24.70 1.60 2.84
N PRO A 56 -25.81 1.25 3.52
CA PRO A 56 -26.42 -0.07 3.38
C PRO A 56 -26.66 -0.43 1.92
N ASN A 57 -26.33 -1.67 1.54
CA ASN A 57 -26.46 -2.22 0.19
C ASN A 57 -25.56 -1.57 -0.89
N THR A 58 -24.49 -0.88 -0.51
CA THR A 58 -23.46 -0.38 -1.43
C THR A 58 -22.20 -1.24 -1.38
N SER A 59 -21.44 -1.26 -2.48
CA SER A 59 -20.11 -1.89 -2.57
C SER A 59 -19.05 -0.86 -2.94
N LEU A 60 -17.80 -1.17 -2.58
CA LEU A 60 -16.62 -0.48 -3.08
C LEU A 60 -15.64 -1.53 -3.59
N ASP A 61 -15.32 -1.45 -4.88
CA ASP A 61 -14.29 -2.23 -5.52
C ASP A 61 -13.02 -1.37 -5.64
N THR A 62 -11.87 -1.97 -5.39
CA THR A 62 -10.59 -1.30 -5.46
C THR A 62 -9.50 -2.28 -5.91
N SER A 63 -8.36 -1.76 -6.30
CA SER A 63 -7.28 -2.50 -6.92
C SER A 63 -5.91 -1.98 -6.45
N VAL A 64 -4.99 -2.94 -6.38
CA VAL A 64 -3.56 -2.70 -6.20
C VAL A 64 -2.86 -3.53 -7.26
N ARG A 65 -1.90 -2.93 -7.96
CA ARG A 65 -1.11 -3.57 -9.00
C ARG A 65 0.37 -3.52 -8.64
N PHE A 66 0.99 -4.69 -8.68
CA PHE A 66 2.44 -4.84 -8.59
C PHE A 66 2.98 -5.15 -9.98
N SER A 67 3.95 -4.36 -10.43
CA SER A 67 4.65 -4.56 -11.70
C SER A 67 6.14 -4.65 -11.44
N VAL A 68 6.81 -5.66 -11.97
CA VAL A 68 8.26 -5.82 -11.88
C VAL A 68 8.87 -5.63 -13.27
N ARG A 69 9.96 -4.86 -13.32
CA ARG A 69 10.81 -4.74 -14.52
C ARG A 69 12.29 -4.86 -14.13
N SER A 70 13.12 -5.25 -15.08
CA SER A 70 14.57 -5.08 -14.96
C SER A 70 14.92 -3.60 -14.94
N LEU A 71 16.03 -3.26 -14.28
CA LEU A 71 16.62 -1.92 -14.32
C LEU A 71 17.30 -1.63 -15.65
#